data_AF-A0A5Q0P6K4-F1
#
_entry.id   AF-A0A5Q0P6K4-F1
#
_cell.length_a   1.000
_cell.length_b   1.000
_cell.length_c   1.000
_cell.angle_alpha   90.00
_cell.angle_beta   90.00
_cell.angle_gamma   90.00
#
_symmetry.space_group_name_H-M   'P 1'
#
loop_
_entity.id
_entity.type
_entity.pdbx_description
1 polymer ?
#
loop_
_entity_poly.entity_id
_entity_poly.type
_entity_poly.pdbx_seq_one_letter_code
_entity_poly.pdbx_strand_id
1 'polypeptide(L)'
;MSLLRRWFDPLRSSWFYQKPTRQTVLSIEDGLSIHLRLDDVYSYLAVQLLPQLEEILSPELKPLKVIISSAPAPAPNNMSFDEWQQYCLNDAKILSKQHRFSFHETPQLPSEEALKQAETILKNTPLRGQDFLYLLEDVFHMLWQQQTGKLRTLHSMASQRHQAQHFPERVFDETPILASYFKFGGRQYHAVDDLLRLTRRLKQQKLLTGNPIFLINHIEWREHLISDAEELNEIQGLDPELDLYIALEDPISWLLLAYIKEELADFYNIHMNVYPLSYRGRDGFDWGLATRLSKRTGVKFTPFCRPTAQAIEPMAQLFYSCPEEERIEAMYRIQEAVWTKGRDLSYAPHFKALQQELGITELLYTDIQAKLQENDMLCEMKSQPNFPVIELRIDDQIFVFNSLYRVWMIESIFSNVLEEKYKSDNLN
;
A
#
# COMPACT_ATOMS: atom_id res chain seq x y z
N MET A 1 17.39 -30.04 39.71
CA MET A 1 17.64 -30.46 38.31
C MET A 1 16.29 -30.71 37.65
N SER A 2 15.85 -30.05 36.58
CA SER A 2 16.47 -29.02 35.75
C SER A 2 15.36 -28.15 35.13
N LEU A 3 15.48 -26.84 35.35
CA LEU A 3 14.66 -25.73 34.84
C LEU A 3 14.83 -25.48 33.32
N LEU A 4 15.44 -26.39 32.56
CA LEU A 4 15.87 -26.16 31.17
C LEU A 4 14.98 -26.78 30.09
N ARG A 5 13.82 -27.40 30.41
CA ARG A 5 13.00 -28.10 29.40
C ARG A 5 11.72 -27.40 28.94
N ARG A 6 11.44 -26.17 29.38
CA ARG A 6 10.24 -25.41 28.95
C ARG A 6 10.50 -24.27 27.96
N TRP A 7 11.70 -24.20 27.38
CA TRP A 7 12.12 -23.10 26.48
C TRP A 7 12.32 -23.50 25.01
N PHE A 8 11.92 -24.72 24.63
CA PHE A 8 11.97 -25.15 23.23
C PHE A 8 10.58 -25.58 22.76
N ASP A 9 9.77 -24.56 22.45
CA ASP A 9 8.66 -24.72 21.53
C ASP A 9 9.25 -24.85 20.10
N PRO A 10 9.03 -25.96 19.37
CA PRO A 10 9.59 -26.20 18.04
C PRO A 10 9.20 -25.15 17.00
N LEU A 11 8.13 -24.37 17.24
CA LEU A 11 7.71 -23.28 16.36
C LEU A 11 8.45 -21.96 16.63
N ARG A 12 9.01 -21.76 17.84
CA ARG A 12 9.82 -20.57 18.18
C ARG A 12 11.29 -20.71 17.78
N SER A 13 11.78 -21.93 17.55
CA SER A 13 13.19 -22.17 17.19
C SER A 13 13.47 -22.00 15.69
N SER A 14 12.55 -22.36 14.79
CA SER A 14 12.76 -22.18 13.35
C SER A 14 12.94 -20.72 12.97
N TRP A 15 12.21 -19.78 13.58
CA TRP A 15 12.33 -18.34 13.33
C TRP A 15 13.67 -17.73 13.78
N PHE A 16 14.24 -18.21 14.89
CA PHE A 16 15.54 -17.74 15.39
C PHE A 16 16.73 -18.34 14.62
N TYR A 17 16.62 -19.60 14.18
CA TYR A 17 17.67 -20.29 13.43
C TYR A 17 17.58 -20.06 11.91
N GLN A 18 16.39 -19.72 11.39
CA GLN A 18 16.18 -19.23 10.03
C GLN A 18 15.89 -17.73 10.05
N LYS A 19 16.76 -16.92 10.69
CA LYS A 19 16.85 -15.54 10.23
C LYS A 19 17.21 -15.64 8.74
N PRO A 20 16.36 -15.20 7.80
CA PRO A 20 16.76 -15.17 6.40
C PRO A 20 18.04 -14.36 6.39
N THR A 21 19.17 -15.02 6.09
CA THR A 21 20.44 -14.34 5.87
C THR A 21 20.10 -13.31 4.81
N ARG A 22 20.16 -12.04 5.22
CA ARG A 22 19.76 -10.93 4.37
C ARG A 22 20.72 -11.01 3.18
N GLN A 23 20.27 -11.59 2.07
CA GLN A 23 21.06 -11.61 0.85
C GLN A 23 21.32 -10.15 0.51
N THR A 24 22.56 -9.73 0.77
CA THR A 24 23.03 -8.37 0.58
C THR A 24 23.07 -8.05 -0.90
N VAL A 25 23.37 -9.07 -1.70
CA VAL A 25 23.37 -9.07 -3.16
C VAL A 25 22.30 -10.06 -3.64
N LEU A 26 21.43 -9.60 -4.53
CA LEU A 26 20.41 -10.41 -5.18
C LEU A 26 20.96 -10.93 -6.50
N SER A 27 20.49 -12.11 -6.95
CA SER A 27 20.88 -12.62 -8.26
C SER A 27 20.44 -11.66 -9.37
N ILE A 28 21.34 -11.46 -10.33
CA ILE A 28 21.11 -10.70 -11.56
C ILE A 28 20.89 -11.62 -12.78
N GLU A 29 20.93 -12.95 -12.59
CA GLU A 29 20.86 -13.94 -13.69
C GLU A 29 19.57 -13.82 -14.51
N ASP A 30 18.44 -13.54 -13.85
CA ASP A 30 17.14 -13.32 -14.49
C ASP A 30 16.94 -11.88 -15.00
N GLY A 31 17.91 -11.00 -14.77
CA GLY A 31 17.82 -9.57 -15.03
C GLY A 31 16.77 -8.86 -14.16
N LEU A 32 16.32 -7.70 -14.64
CA LEU A 32 15.18 -6.97 -14.10
C LEU A 32 14.01 -7.12 -15.08
N SER A 33 12.83 -7.51 -14.57
CA SER A 33 11.62 -7.56 -15.39
C SER A 33 10.48 -6.76 -14.77
N ILE A 34 9.60 -6.24 -15.62
CA ILE A 34 8.32 -5.65 -15.22
C ILE A 34 7.16 -6.45 -15.81
N HIS A 35 6.17 -6.72 -14.97
CA HIS A 35 4.93 -7.38 -15.31
C HIS A 35 3.82 -6.35 -15.41
N LEU A 36 3.16 -6.30 -16.55
CA LEU A 36 2.18 -5.28 -16.94
C LEU A 36 0.92 -5.94 -17.48
N ARG A 37 -0.16 -5.15 -17.45
CA ARG A 37 -1.44 -5.41 -18.12
C ARG A 37 -1.89 -4.13 -18.82
N LEU A 38 -2.36 -4.23 -20.06
CA LEU A 38 -2.78 -3.05 -20.83
C LEU A 38 -4.04 -2.38 -20.25
N ASP A 39 -4.86 -3.16 -19.56
CA ASP A 39 -6.09 -2.76 -18.87
C ASP A 39 -5.90 -2.49 -17.36
N ASP A 40 -4.65 -2.47 -16.88
CA ASP A 40 -4.30 -2.12 -15.50
C ASP A 40 -3.80 -0.68 -15.41
N VAL A 41 -4.47 0.13 -14.59
CA VAL A 41 -4.11 1.54 -14.39
C VAL A 41 -2.77 1.71 -13.64
N TYR A 42 -2.38 0.76 -12.79
CA TYR A 42 -1.05 0.81 -12.17
C TYR A 42 0.06 0.51 -13.17
N SER A 43 -0.21 -0.35 -14.15
CA SER A 43 0.67 -0.53 -15.31
C SER A 43 0.82 0.78 -16.08
N TYR A 44 -0.26 1.56 -16.26
CA TYR A 44 -0.19 2.87 -16.89
C TYR A 44 0.70 3.87 -16.14
N LEU A 45 0.60 3.93 -14.81
CA LEU A 45 1.50 4.79 -14.02
C LEU A 45 2.96 4.29 -14.11
N ALA A 46 3.17 2.97 -14.06
CA ALA A 46 4.49 2.39 -14.08
C ALA A 46 5.23 2.64 -15.41
N VAL A 47 4.55 2.56 -16.56
CA VAL A 47 5.20 2.71 -17.87
C VAL A 47 5.86 4.08 -18.08
N GLN A 48 5.29 5.13 -17.48
CA GLN A 48 5.84 6.50 -17.55
C GLN A 48 7.22 6.65 -16.89
N LEU A 49 7.63 5.67 -16.07
CA LEU A 49 8.92 5.65 -15.37
C LEU A 49 9.97 4.81 -16.10
N LEU A 50 9.56 3.95 -17.04
CA LEU A 50 10.44 2.92 -17.61
C LEU A 50 11.53 3.48 -18.52
N PRO A 51 11.29 4.48 -19.40
CA PRO A 51 12.36 5.01 -20.24
C PRO A 51 13.50 5.62 -19.42
N GLN A 52 13.16 6.34 -18.34
CA GLN A 52 14.15 6.93 -17.44
C GLN A 52 14.84 5.84 -16.60
N LEU A 53 14.12 4.79 -16.17
CA LEU A 53 14.73 3.64 -15.49
C LEU A 53 15.74 2.93 -16.40
N GLU A 54 15.35 2.61 -17.62
CA GLU A 54 16.22 1.97 -18.62
C GLU A 54 17.48 2.79 -18.88
N GLU A 55 17.41 4.13 -18.93
CA GLU A 55 18.56 4.99 -19.12
C GLU A 55 19.63 4.76 -18.04
N ILE A 56 19.20 4.74 -16.78
CA ILE A 56 20.10 4.65 -15.62
C ILE A 56 20.43 3.21 -15.18
N LEU A 57 19.86 2.17 -15.80
CA LEU A 57 20.24 0.79 -15.49
C LEU A 57 21.69 0.50 -15.91
N SER A 58 22.35 -0.39 -15.18
CA SER A 58 23.67 -0.89 -15.57
C SER A 58 23.57 -1.78 -16.82
N PRO A 59 24.60 -1.86 -17.68
CA PRO A 59 24.60 -2.71 -18.87
C PRO A 59 24.25 -4.18 -18.59
N GLU A 60 24.59 -4.68 -17.40
CA GLU A 60 24.29 -6.05 -16.95
C GLU A 60 22.79 -6.33 -16.76
N LEU A 61 21.97 -5.29 -16.57
CA LEU A 61 20.52 -5.41 -16.44
C LEU A 61 19.76 -4.97 -17.69
N LYS A 62 20.44 -4.40 -18.69
CA LYS A 62 19.82 -3.98 -19.94
C LYS A 62 19.75 -5.13 -20.95
N PRO A 63 18.70 -5.16 -21.79
CA PRO A 63 17.52 -4.31 -21.73
C PRO A 63 16.56 -4.73 -20.59
N LEU A 64 15.80 -3.78 -20.04
CA LEU A 64 14.67 -4.09 -19.16
C LEU A 64 13.71 -5.08 -19.85
N LYS A 65 13.42 -6.19 -19.17
CA LYS A 65 12.48 -7.20 -19.69
C LYS A 65 11.03 -6.78 -19.39
N VAL A 66 10.22 -6.66 -20.42
CA VAL A 66 8.80 -6.32 -20.33
C VAL A 66 7.94 -7.55 -20.56
N ILE A 67 7.05 -7.84 -19.63
CA ILE A 67 6.12 -8.97 -19.68
C ILE A 67 4.71 -8.38 -19.63
N ILE A 68 3.93 -8.55 -20.70
CA ILE A 68 2.57 -8.05 -20.82
C ILE A 68 1.62 -9.24 -20.79
N SER A 69 0.83 -9.34 -19.72
CA SER A 69 -0.21 -10.35 -19.61
C SER A 69 -1.53 -9.83 -20.16
N SER A 70 -2.31 -10.72 -20.77
CA SER A 70 -3.71 -10.48 -21.12
C SER A 70 -4.69 -10.94 -20.02
N ALA A 71 -4.22 -11.61 -18.97
CA ALA A 71 -5.07 -12.26 -17.98
C ALA A 71 -5.16 -11.47 -16.66
N PRO A 72 -6.37 -11.05 -16.24
CA PRO A 72 -6.57 -10.50 -14.91
C PRO A 72 -6.46 -11.57 -13.83
N ALA A 73 -5.84 -11.23 -12.70
CA ALA A 73 -6.02 -12.00 -11.47
C ALA A 73 -7.37 -11.66 -10.80
N PRO A 74 -7.94 -12.58 -10.00
CA PRO A 74 -9.17 -12.31 -9.26
C PRO A 74 -9.01 -11.14 -8.30
N ALA A 75 -10.06 -10.32 -8.18
CA ALA A 75 -10.12 -9.21 -7.25
C ALA A 75 -9.90 -9.68 -5.79
N PRO A 76 -9.23 -8.88 -4.95
CA PRO A 76 -8.94 -9.26 -3.57
C PRO A 76 -10.20 -9.16 -2.70
N ASN A 77 -10.15 -9.81 -1.52
CA ASN A 77 -11.10 -9.62 -0.42
C ASN A 77 -12.59 -9.70 -0.80
N ASN A 78 -12.96 -10.64 -1.68
CA ASN A 78 -14.33 -10.85 -2.16
C ASN A 78 -14.96 -9.65 -2.87
N MET A 79 -14.16 -8.65 -3.26
CA MET A 79 -14.65 -7.55 -4.09
C MET A 79 -15.06 -8.09 -5.46
N SER A 80 -16.09 -7.50 -6.04
CA SER A 80 -16.40 -7.66 -7.46
C SER A 80 -15.29 -7.03 -8.32
N PHE A 81 -15.27 -7.41 -9.60
CA PHE A 81 -14.34 -6.84 -10.56
C PHE A 81 -14.50 -5.32 -10.69
N ASP A 82 -15.74 -4.84 -10.75
CA ASP A 82 -16.06 -3.42 -10.91
C ASP A 82 -15.64 -2.60 -9.67
N GLU A 83 -15.86 -3.12 -8.46
CA GLU A 83 -15.41 -2.47 -7.22
C GLU A 83 -13.89 -2.35 -7.16
N TRP A 84 -13.17 -3.43 -7.48
CA TRP A 84 -11.71 -3.41 -7.51
C TRP A 84 -11.19 -2.40 -8.53
N GLN A 85 -11.80 -2.37 -9.71
CA GLN A 85 -11.42 -1.48 -10.79
C GLN A 85 -11.67 -0.01 -10.43
N GLN A 86 -12.84 0.31 -9.85
CA GLN A 86 -13.16 1.66 -9.37
C GLN A 86 -12.18 2.12 -8.29
N TYR A 87 -11.84 1.24 -7.35
CA TYR A 87 -10.80 1.50 -6.35
C TYR A 87 -9.47 1.84 -7.04
N CYS A 88 -9.02 1.02 -7.99
CA CYS A 88 -7.75 1.23 -8.68
C CYS A 88 -7.69 2.57 -9.41
N LEU A 89 -8.77 2.97 -10.09
CA LEU A 89 -8.85 4.25 -10.79
C LEU A 89 -8.74 5.43 -9.81
N ASN A 90 -9.45 5.36 -8.68
CA ASN A 90 -9.43 6.40 -7.66
C ASN A 90 -8.03 6.52 -7.04
N ASP A 91 -7.42 5.40 -6.65
CA ASP A 91 -6.06 5.39 -6.09
C ASP A 91 -5.02 5.91 -7.09
N ALA A 92 -5.09 5.46 -8.35
CA ALA A 92 -4.19 5.92 -9.40
C ALA A 92 -4.33 7.42 -9.72
N LYS A 93 -5.54 7.99 -9.58
CA LYS A 93 -5.74 9.43 -9.71
C LYS A 93 -5.00 10.21 -8.61
N ILE A 94 -4.95 9.66 -7.39
CA ILE A 94 -4.25 10.29 -6.27
C ILE A 94 -2.74 10.17 -6.44
N LEU A 95 -2.26 8.97 -6.78
CA LEU A 95 -0.84 8.72 -7.09
C LEU A 95 -0.34 9.59 -8.25
N SER A 96 -1.15 9.77 -9.29
CA SER A 96 -0.77 10.58 -10.45
C SER A 96 -0.59 12.05 -10.10
N LYS A 97 -1.47 12.62 -9.26
CA LYS A 97 -1.28 13.98 -8.73
C LYS A 97 0.00 14.08 -7.90
N GLN A 98 0.20 13.15 -6.96
CA GLN A 98 1.37 13.16 -6.08
C GLN A 98 2.70 13.08 -6.85
N HIS A 99 2.79 12.15 -7.80
CA HIS A 99 4.03 11.90 -8.54
C HIS A 99 4.11 12.65 -9.87
N ARG A 100 3.12 13.50 -10.16
CA ARG A 100 3.00 14.31 -11.39
C ARG A 100 3.00 13.46 -12.66
N PHE A 101 2.34 12.31 -12.61
CA PHE A 101 2.11 11.48 -13.80
C PHE A 101 1.06 12.12 -14.71
N SER A 102 1.20 11.89 -16.01
CA SER A 102 0.15 12.20 -16.97
C SER A 102 -1.04 11.29 -16.71
N PHE A 103 -2.21 11.87 -16.48
CA PHE A 103 -3.41 11.12 -16.16
C PHE A 103 -4.64 11.88 -16.67
N HIS A 104 -5.63 11.15 -17.21
CA HIS A 104 -6.86 11.77 -17.69
C HIS A 104 -7.74 12.16 -16.49
N GLU A 105 -8.41 13.31 -16.53
CA GLU A 105 -9.26 13.76 -15.41
C GLU A 105 -10.40 12.80 -15.09
N THR A 106 -10.96 12.19 -16.14
CA THR A 106 -12.00 11.17 -16.10
C THR A 106 -11.50 9.90 -16.80
N PRO A 107 -10.64 9.09 -16.14
CA PRO A 107 -10.09 7.89 -16.76
C PRO A 107 -11.22 6.90 -17.03
N GLN A 108 -11.15 6.23 -18.18
CA GLN A 108 -12.06 5.15 -18.54
C GLN A 108 -11.22 3.94 -18.91
N LEU A 109 -11.80 2.76 -18.71
CA LEU A 109 -11.11 1.55 -19.12
C LEU A 109 -11.01 1.43 -20.62
N PRO A 110 -9.87 0.93 -21.11
CA PRO A 110 -9.73 0.66 -22.52
C PRO A 110 -10.72 -0.44 -22.95
N SER A 111 -11.34 -0.26 -24.12
CA SER A 111 -12.22 -1.28 -24.70
C SER A 111 -11.42 -2.51 -25.16
N GLU A 112 -12.08 -3.67 -25.24
CA GLU A 112 -11.43 -4.89 -25.76
C GLU A 112 -10.81 -4.71 -27.16
N GLU A 113 -11.46 -3.91 -28.02
CA GLU A 113 -10.92 -3.59 -29.34
C GLU A 113 -9.62 -2.78 -29.24
N ALA A 114 -9.60 -1.75 -28.38
CA ALA A 114 -8.41 -0.94 -28.15
C ALA A 114 -7.26 -1.76 -27.57
N LEU A 115 -7.55 -2.68 -26.63
CA LEU A 115 -6.57 -3.59 -26.05
C LEU A 115 -5.93 -4.50 -27.13
N LYS A 116 -6.75 -5.10 -28.02
CA LYS A 116 -6.27 -5.92 -29.14
C LYS A 116 -5.41 -5.12 -30.12
N GLN A 117 -5.81 -3.87 -30.43
CA GLN A 117 -5.03 -2.97 -31.28
C GLN A 117 -3.67 -2.63 -30.65
N ALA A 118 -3.66 -2.28 -29.35
CA ALA A 118 -2.45 -1.99 -28.60
C ALA A 118 -1.49 -3.18 -28.54
N GLU A 119 -1.98 -4.38 -28.22
CA GLU A 119 -1.18 -5.60 -28.21
C GLU A 119 -0.55 -5.87 -29.59
N THR A 120 -1.32 -5.68 -30.66
CA THR A 120 -0.82 -5.85 -32.04
C THR A 120 0.27 -4.83 -32.38
N ILE A 121 0.11 -3.56 -32.00
CA ILE A 121 1.15 -2.53 -32.19
C ILE A 121 2.44 -2.95 -31.48
N LEU A 122 2.35 -3.37 -30.21
CA LEU A 122 3.51 -3.72 -29.39
C LEU A 122 4.18 -5.02 -29.86
N LYS A 123 3.44 -5.97 -30.43
CA LYS A 123 3.99 -7.20 -31.04
C LYS A 123 4.67 -6.95 -32.38
N ASN A 124 4.10 -6.08 -33.22
CA ASN A 124 4.59 -5.92 -34.60
C ASN A 124 5.71 -4.87 -34.73
N THR A 125 5.95 -4.05 -33.71
CA THR A 125 6.99 -3.03 -33.76
C THR A 125 8.42 -3.61 -33.73
N PRO A 126 9.33 -3.15 -34.62
CA PRO A 126 10.74 -3.59 -34.61
C PRO A 126 11.63 -2.82 -33.62
N LEU A 127 11.12 -1.76 -32.96
CA LEU A 127 11.90 -0.93 -32.01
C LEU A 127 12.47 -1.79 -30.87
N ARG A 128 13.59 -1.42 -30.23
CA ARG A 128 14.16 -2.16 -29.08
C ARG A 128 14.70 -1.20 -28.01
N GLY A 129 14.95 -1.75 -26.81
CA GLY A 129 15.48 -0.98 -25.68
C GLY A 129 14.60 0.22 -25.36
N GLN A 130 15.23 1.38 -25.18
CA GLN A 130 14.55 2.62 -24.78
C GLN A 130 13.47 3.06 -25.79
N ASP A 131 13.70 2.91 -27.10
CA ASP A 131 12.72 3.27 -28.14
C ASP A 131 11.44 2.44 -28.04
N PHE A 132 11.56 1.16 -27.65
CA PHE A 132 10.38 0.33 -27.38
C PHE A 132 9.64 0.80 -26.13
N LEU A 133 10.35 1.24 -25.09
CA LEU A 133 9.73 1.73 -23.86
C LEU A 133 8.98 3.05 -24.08
N TYR A 134 9.50 3.96 -24.92
CA TYR A 134 8.75 5.15 -25.33
C TYR A 134 7.47 4.79 -26.11
N LEU A 135 7.55 3.84 -27.04
CA LEU A 135 6.35 3.35 -27.73
C LEU A 135 5.35 2.70 -26.77
N LEU A 136 5.84 1.94 -25.78
CA LEU A 136 5.01 1.32 -24.75
C LEU A 136 4.25 2.38 -23.95
N GLU A 137 4.95 3.40 -23.46
CA GLU A 137 4.38 4.56 -22.79
C GLU A 137 3.32 5.26 -23.67
N ASP A 138 3.65 5.54 -24.93
CA ASP A 138 2.73 6.16 -25.89
C ASP A 138 1.45 5.34 -26.12
N VAL A 139 1.57 4.02 -26.27
CA VAL A 139 0.41 3.13 -26.43
C VAL A 139 -0.48 3.19 -25.20
N PHE A 140 0.10 3.17 -24.00
CA PHE A 140 -0.64 3.34 -22.77
C PHE A 140 -1.29 4.73 -22.66
N HIS A 141 -0.61 5.82 -23.03
CA HIS A 141 -1.23 7.14 -23.11
C HIS A 141 -2.43 7.14 -24.06
N MET A 142 -2.32 6.49 -25.22
CA MET A 142 -3.44 6.41 -26.16
C MET A 142 -4.64 5.65 -25.58
N LEU A 143 -4.39 4.57 -24.85
CA LEU A 143 -5.43 3.77 -24.17
C LEU A 143 -6.11 4.57 -23.06
N TRP A 144 -5.34 5.16 -22.15
CA TRP A 144 -5.85 5.76 -20.91
C TRP A 144 -6.26 7.22 -21.02
N GLN A 145 -5.83 7.92 -22.08
CA GLN A 145 -6.29 9.28 -22.41
C GLN A 145 -7.32 9.31 -23.55
N GLN A 146 -7.93 8.16 -23.86
CA GLN A 146 -9.02 8.05 -24.83
C GLN A 146 -8.64 8.52 -26.26
N GLN A 147 -7.37 8.40 -26.66
CA GLN A 147 -6.87 8.84 -27.97
C GLN A 147 -7.06 7.76 -29.06
N THR A 148 -8.28 7.24 -29.17
CA THR A 148 -8.65 6.10 -30.04
C THR A 148 -8.29 6.31 -31.52
N GLY A 149 -8.39 7.55 -32.02
CA GLY A 149 -8.02 7.88 -33.40
C GLY A 149 -6.52 7.69 -33.70
N LYS A 150 -5.65 8.05 -32.75
CA LYS A 150 -4.20 7.85 -32.88
C LYS A 150 -3.85 6.37 -32.80
N LEU A 151 -4.45 5.66 -31.84
CA LEU A 151 -4.25 4.21 -31.67
C LEU A 151 -4.60 3.45 -32.95
N ARG A 152 -5.76 3.72 -33.55
CA ARG A 152 -6.20 3.08 -34.79
C ARG A 152 -5.25 3.34 -35.96
N THR A 153 -4.73 4.57 -36.07
CA THR A 153 -3.77 4.94 -37.11
C THR A 153 -2.45 4.17 -36.94
N LEU A 154 -1.93 4.13 -35.72
CA LEU A 154 -0.71 3.40 -35.39
C LEU A 154 -0.89 1.89 -35.59
N HIS A 155 -2.04 1.33 -35.22
CA HIS A 155 -2.40 -0.07 -35.49
C HIS A 155 -2.40 -0.37 -36.98
N SER A 156 -3.02 0.47 -37.82
CA SER A 156 -3.00 0.27 -39.28
C SER A 156 -1.57 0.26 -39.82
N MET A 157 -0.70 1.15 -39.33
CA MET A 157 0.70 1.20 -39.74
C MET A 157 1.47 -0.06 -39.31
N ALA A 158 1.31 -0.48 -38.05
CA ALA A 158 1.99 -1.65 -37.50
C ALA A 158 1.53 -2.95 -38.17
N SER A 159 0.24 -3.11 -38.44
CA SER A 159 -0.34 -4.31 -39.05
C SER A 159 -0.05 -4.45 -40.54
N GLN A 160 0.10 -3.34 -41.27
CA GLN A 160 0.38 -3.38 -42.71
C GLN A 160 1.88 -3.50 -43.03
N ARG A 161 2.74 -2.89 -42.20
CA ARG A 161 4.18 -2.76 -42.51
C ARG A 161 5.06 -3.82 -41.86
N HIS A 162 4.58 -4.44 -40.78
CA HIS A 162 5.39 -5.37 -39.99
C HIS A 162 4.60 -6.61 -39.60
N GLN A 163 5.32 -7.73 -39.46
CA GLN A 163 4.81 -8.95 -38.85
C GLN A 163 5.16 -8.98 -37.36
N ALA A 164 4.55 -9.90 -36.61
CA ALA A 164 4.88 -10.12 -35.21
C ALA A 164 6.39 -10.34 -35.03
N GLN A 165 6.99 -9.56 -34.15
CA GLN A 165 8.40 -9.64 -33.78
C GLN A 165 8.53 -10.46 -32.50
N HIS A 166 9.61 -11.24 -32.41
CA HIS A 166 9.90 -12.05 -31.24
C HIS A 166 11.25 -11.62 -30.66
N PHE A 167 11.22 -11.06 -29.45
CA PHE A 167 12.39 -10.60 -28.73
C PHE A 167 12.39 -11.20 -27.31
N PRO A 168 13.54 -11.67 -26.78
CA PRO A 168 13.59 -12.29 -25.45
C PRO A 168 13.25 -11.30 -24.31
N GLU A 169 13.49 -10.01 -24.52
CA GLU A 169 13.15 -8.95 -23.58
C GLU A 169 11.67 -8.54 -23.59
N ARG A 170 10.85 -9.11 -24.47
CA ARG A 170 9.42 -8.79 -24.61
C ARG A 170 8.59 -10.05 -24.67
N VAL A 171 7.83 -10.28 -23.61
CA VAL A 171 7.01 -11.48 -23.47
C VAL A 171 5.55 -11.07 -23.41
N PHE A 172 4.72 -11.79 -24.15
CA PHE A 172 3.26 -11.70 -24.06
C PHE A 172 2.77 -13.05 -23.56
N ASP A 173 2.03 -13.07 -22.46
CA ASP A 173 1.54 -14.29 -21.84
C ASP A 173 0.14 -14.13 -21.24
N GLU A 174 -0.33 -15.17 -20.57
CA GLU A 174 -1.61 -15.20 -19.86
C GLU A 174 -1.41 -15.39 -18.35
N THR A 175 -0.24 -15.00 -17.83
CA THR A 175 0.05 -15.12 -16.40
C THR A 175 -0.89 -14.18 -15.63
N PRO A 176 -1.75 -14.65 -14.71
CA PRO A 176 -2.68 -13.75 -14.02
C PRO A 176 -1.94 -12.71 -13.19
N ILE A 177 -2.21 -11.42 -13.46
CA ILE A 177 -1.61 -10.30 -12.72
C ILE A 177 -2.72 -9.45 -12.11
N LEU A 178 -2.63 -9.21 -10.80
CA LEU A 178 -3.57 -8.35 -10.08
C LEU A 178 -3.29 -6.87 -10.34
N ALA A 179 -2.03 -6.47 -10.15
CA ALA A 179 -1.51 -5.12 -10.37
C ALA A 179 -0.04 -5.21 -10.80
N SER A 180 0.44 -4.22 -11.54
CA SER A 180 1.82 -4.18 -12.01
C SER A 180 2.87 -4.37 -10.91
N TYR A 181 3.93 -5.12 -11.23
CA TYR A 181 5.08 -5.30 -10.35
C TYR A 181 6.39 -5.51 -11.13
N PHE A 182 7.50 -5.09 -10.53
CA PHE A 182 8.83 -5.50 -10.95
C PHE A 182 9.24 -6.80 -10.27
N LYS A 183 10.03 -7.62 -10.98
CA LYS A 183 10.68 -8.80 -10.44
C LYS A 183 12.20 -8.65 -10.55
N PHE A 184 12.89 -8.84 -9.43
CA PHE A 184 14.35 -8.78 -9.36
C PHE A 184 14.89 -9.72 -8.29
N GLY A 185 15.80 -10.63 -8.67
CA GLY A 185 16.44 -11.60 -7.78
C GLY A 185 15.45 -12.42 -6.96
N GLY A 186 14.42 -12.95 -7.61
CA GLY A 186 13.37 -13.76 -6.99
C GLY A 186 12.35 -12.98 -6.13
N ARG A 187 12.40 -11.65 -6.11
CA ARG A 187 11.48 -10.80 -5.33
C ARG A 187 10.57 -9.98 -6.23
N GLN A 188 9.35 -9.75 -5.75
CA GLN A 188 8.39 -8.84 -6.38
C GLN A 188 8.37 -7.48 -5.65
N TYR A 189 8.24 -6.41 -6.43
CA TYR A 189 8.14 -5.02 -5.99
C TYR A 189 6.93 -4.40 -6.70
N HIS A 190 5.90 -4.00 -5.96
CA HIS A 190 4.73 -3.35 -6.56
C HIS A 190 5.13 -2.07 -7.29
N ALA A 191 4.68 -1.89 -8.52
CA ALA A 191 5.38 -1.02 -9.48
C ALA A 191 5.62 0.40 -8.97
N VAL A 192 4.57 1.17 -8.67
CA VAL A 192 4.72 2.55 -8.15
C VAL A 192 5.13 2.53 -6.67
N ASP A 193 4.46 1.73 -5.84
CA ASP A 193 4.62 1.74 -4.39
C ASP A 193 6.02 1.32 -3.91
N ASP A 194 6.66 0.38 -4.60
CA ASP A 194 7.96 -0.17 -4.23
C ASP A 194 9.10 0.29 -5.14
N LEU A 195 8.87 1.19 -6.11
CA LEU A 195 9.94 1.61 -7.04
C LEU A 195 11.12 2.24 -6.31
N LEU A 196 10.87 3.07 -5.30
CA LEU A 196 11.93 3.66 -4.47
C LEU A 196 12.73 2.57 -3.74
N ARG A 197 12.06 1.51 -3.29
CA ARG A 197 12.71 0.36 -2.62
C ARG A 197 13.56 -0.43 -3.62
N LEU A 198 13.04 -0.67 -4.82
CA LEU A 198 13.78 -1.32 -5.90
C LEU A 198 15.01 -0.50 -6.30
N THR A 199 14.85 0.78 -6.57
CA THR A 199 15.95 1.66 -7.01
C THR A 199 17.03 1.82 -5.95
N ARG A 200 16.68 1.93 -4.66
CA ARG A 200 17.67 1.84 -3.57
C ARG A 200 18.42 0.52 -3.56
N ARG A 201 17.74 -0.60 -3.81
CA ARG A 201 18.35 -1.93 -3.88
C ARG A 201 19.32 -2.04 -5.05
N LEU A 202 18.93 -1.55 -6.22
CA LEU A 202 19.77 -1.52 -7.41
C LEU A 202 21.00 -0.63 -7.18
N LYS A 203 20.81 0.57 -6.59
CA LYS A 203 21.89 1.48 -6.20
C LYS A 203 22.88 0.85 -5.22
N GLN A 204 22.39 0.15 -4.18
CA GLN A 204 23.23 -0.56 -3.21
C GLN A 204 24.12 -1.63 -3.85
N GLN A 205 23.66 -2.26 -4.93
CA GLN A 205 24.40 -3.26 -5.68
C GLN A 205 25.19 -2.68 -6.87
N LYS A 206 25.25 -1.35 -6.99
CA LYS A 206 25.91 -0.64 -8.11
C LYS A 206 25.34 -1.00 -9.49
N LEU A 207 24.06 -1.33 -9.55
CA LEU A 207 23.32 -1.67 -10.77
C LEU A 207 22.60 -0.47 -11.40
N LEU A 208 22.92 0.75 -10.92
CA LEU A 208 22.49 2.01 -11.52
C LEU A 208 23.70 2.86 -11.88
N THR A 209 23.69 3.45 -13.07
CA THR A 209 24.71 4.39 -13.56
C THR A 209 24.41 5.84 -13.16
N GLY A 210 23.16 6.14 -12.81
CA GLY A 210 22.69 7.47 -12.41
C GLY A 210 21.91 7.48 -11.10
N ASN A 211 21.48 8.68 -10.68
CA ASN A 211 20.63 8.83 -9.50
C ASN A 211 19.15 8.63 -9.87
N PRO A 212 18.43 7.74 -9.16
CA PRO A 212 17.02 7.48 -9.43
C PRO A 212 16.14 8.59 -8.83
N ILE A 213 15.79 9.59 -9.63
CA ILE A 213 14.82 10.65 -9.25
C ILE A 213 13.50 10.32 -9.95
N PHE A 214 12.70 9.46 -9.32
CA PHE A 214 11.44 8.96 -9.89
C PHE A 214 10.20 9.45 -9.15
N LEU A 215 10.20 9.37 -7.82
CA LEU A 215 9.01 9.56 -7.00
C LEU A 215 9.32 10.49 -5.82
N ILE A 216 8.32 11.29 -5.44
CA ILE A 216 8.34 12.07 -4.20
C ILE A 216 8.17 11.10 -3.02
N ASN A 217 8.94 11.27 -1.95
CA ASN A 217 9.05 10.27 -0.88
C ASN A 217 8.78 10.87 0.51
N HIS A 218 7.53 11.22 0.82
CA HIS A 218 7.23 11.97 2.04
C HIS A 218 7.48 11.20 3.35
N ILE A 219 7.15 9.89 3.42
CA ILE A 219 7.22 9.15 4.69
C ILE A 219 8.66 8.80 5.13
N GLU A 220 9.70 8.93 4.29
CA GLU A 220 11.08 8.72 4.80
C GLU A 220 11.65 9.91 5.59
N TRP A 221 11.11 11.11 5.42
CA TRP A 221 11.72 12.31 5.99
C TRP A 221 11.17 12.65 7.38
N ARG A 222 10.01 12.10 7.79
CA ARG A 222 9.25 12.58 8.95
C ARG A 222 9.08 14.10 8.94
N GLU A 223 9.07 14.67 7.74
CA GLU A 223 8.83 16.08 7.53
C GLU A 223 7.35 16.19 7.20
N HIS A 224 6.63 16.90 8.05
CA HIS A 224 5.24 17.24 7.81
C HIS A 224 5.14 18.07 6.54
N LEU A 225 4.19 17.73 5.67
CA LEU A 225 3.96 18.49 4.43
C LEU A 225 3.60 19.94 4.72
N ILE A 226 2.85 20.14 5.80
CA ILE A 226 2.40 21.44 6.29
C ILE A 226 3.21 21.74 7.54
N SER A 227 4.05 22.76 7.45
CA SER A 227 4.93 23.21 8.55
C SER A 227 4.84 24.71 8.81
N ASP A 228 4.18 25.46 7.93
CA ASP A 228 3.85 26.86 8.19
C ASP A 228 2.83 26.95 9.32
N ALA A 229 3.05 27.87 10.26
CA ALA A 229 2.23 28.00 11.46
C ALA A 229 0.81 28.51 11.13
N GLU A 230 0.63 29.31 10.09
CA GLU A 230 -0.68 29.81 9.66
C GLU A 230 -1.50 28.67 9.05
N GLU A 231 -0.93 27.99 8.06
CA GLU A 231 -1.55 26.81 7.43
C GLU A 231 -1.87 25.71 8.47
N LEU A 232 -0.96 25.48 9.42
CA LEU A 232 -1.18 24.50 10.48
C LEU A 232 -2.34 24.88 11.40
N ASN A 233 -2.40 26.15 11.85
CA ASN A 233 -3.52 26.63 12.67
C ASN A 233 -4.85 26.54 11.93
N GLU A 234 -4.84 26.80 10.62
CA GLU A 234 -6.03 26.63 9.79
C GLU A 234 -6.51 25.19 9.77
N ILE A 235 -5.62 24.22 9.51
CA ILE A 235 -5.98 22.79 9.53
C ILE A 235 -6.45 22.35 10.91
N GLN A 236 -5.74 22.76 11.97
CA GLN A 236 -6.12 22.42 13.34
C GLN A 236 -7.51 22.97 13.69
N GLY A 237 -7.86 24.15 13.17
CA GLY A 237 -9.16 24.79 13.35
C GLY A 237 -10.29 24.20 12.49
N LEU A 238 -9.98 23.30 11.55
CA LEU A 238 -11.00 22.52 10.82
C LEU A 238 -11.44 21.27 11.58
N ASP A 239 -10.86 21.01 12.76
CA ASP A 239 -11.19 19.89 13.64
C ASP A 239 -11.29 18.53 12.91
N PRO A 240 -10.21 18.08 12.23
CA PRO A 240 -10.25 16.86 11.43
C PRO A 240 -10.58 15.62 12.28
N GLU A 241 -11.40 14.72 11.74
CA GLU A 241 -11.75 13.45 12.37
C GLU A 241 -11.20 12.27 11.57
N LEU A 242 -10.68 11.25 12.26
CA LEU A 242 -10.12 10.06 11.62
C LEU A 242 -10.64 8.79 12.27
N ASP A 243 -11.40 8.01 11.50
CA ASP A 243 -11.87 6.68 11.89
C ASP A 243 -10.92 5.61 11.36
N LEU A 244 -10.44 4.76 12.27
CA LEU A 244 -9.48 3.70 11.95
C LEU A 244 -10.06 2.32 12.23
N TYR A 245 -10.28 1.54 11.18
CA TYR A 245 -10.74 0.15 11.26
C TYR A 245 -9.54 -0.81 11.23
N ILE A 246 -9.35 -1.54 12.34
CA ILE A 246 -8.16 -2.35 12.55
C ILE A 246 -8.47 -3.83 12.76
N ALA A 247 -7.78 -4.69 12.00
CA ALA A 247 -7.62 -6.09 12.37
C ALA A 247 -6.57 -6.18 13.48
N LEU A 248 -6.94 -6.68 14.66
CA LEU A 248 -6.05 -6.68 15.84
C LEU A 248 -4.85 -7.61 15.66
N GLU A 249 -5.02 -8.69 14.90
CA GLU A 249 -4.00 -9.67 14.55
C GLU A 249 -3.04 -9.23 13.42
N ASP A 250 -3.25 -8.04 12.85
CA ASP A 250 -2.42 -7.47 11.78
C ASP A 250 -1.35 -6.51 12.34
N PRO A 251 -0.05 -6.79 12.14
CA PRO A 251 1.01 -5.88 12.57
C PRO A 251 0.95 -4.52 11.86
N ILE A 252 0.41 -4.44 10.64
CA ILE A 252 0.28 -3.17 9.92
C ILE A 252 -0.76 -2.26 10.59
N SER A 253 -1.85 -2.82 11.11
CA SER A 253 -2.82 -2.09 11.93
C SER A 253 -2.17 -1.44 13.15
N TRP A 254 -1.32 -2.19 13.87
CA TRP A 254 -0.57 -1.64 15.01
C TRP A 254 0.38 -0.53 14.59
N LEU A 255 1.20 -0.79 13.56
CA LEU A 255 2.18 0.19 13.08
C LEU A 255 1.53 1.49 12.63
N LEU A 256 0.36 1.40 11.99
CA LEU A 256 -0.41 2.56 11.55
C LEU A 256 -1.05 3.31 12.73
N LEU A 257 -1.73 2.60 13.63
CA LEU A 257 -2.34 3.21 14.82
C LEU A 257 -1.31 4.00 15.62
N ALA A 258 -0.17 3.36 15.93
CA ALA A 258 0.90 3.98 16.68
C ALA A 258 1.48 5.18 15.93
N TYR A 259 1.76 5.06 14.63
CA TYR A 259 2.30 6.17 13.84
C TYR A 259 1.35 7.38 13.78
N ILE A 260 0.06 7.17 13.50
CA ILE A 260 -0.92 8.26 13.45
C ILE A 260 -1.02 8.92 14.83
N LYS A 261 -1.16 8.13 15.90
CA LYS A 261 -1.29 8.65 17.26
C LYS A 261 -0.04 9.40 17.73
N GLU A 262 1.15 8.86 17.49
CA GLU A 262 2.42 9.42 18.00
C GLU A 262 2.92 10.61 17.19
N GLU A 263 2.67 10.66 15.88
CA GLU A 263 3.30 11.65 14.99
C GLU A 263 2.29 12.61 14.33
N LEU A 264 1.04 12.21 14.10
CA LEU A 264 0.08 13.03 13.32
C LEU A 264 -1.05 13.63 14.17
N ALA A 265 -1.60 12.88 15.12
CA ALA A 265 -2.83 13.25 15.80
C ALA A 265 -2.70 14.56 16.58
N ASP A 266 -1.69 14.65 17.44
CA ASP A 266 -1.43 15.87 18.22
C ASP A 266 -0.95 17.02 17.32
N PHE A 267 -0.16 16.73 16.29
CA PHE A 267 0.39 17.75 15.40
C PHE A 267 -0.71 18.45 14.59
N TYR A 268 -1.68 17.71 14.08
CA TYR A 268 -2.76 18.22 13.24
C TYR A 268 -4.10 18.39 13.97
N ASN A 269 -4.15 18.18 15.29
CA ASN A 269 -5.39 18.19 16.09
C ASN A 269 -6.46 17.21 15.55
N ILE A 270 -6.05 15.99 15.19
CA ILE A 270 -6.94 14.97 14.63
C ILE A 270 -7.68 14.24 15.75
N HIS A 271 -9.01 14.32 15.73
CA HIS A 271 -9.89 13.51 16.57
C HIS A 271 -9.96 12.09 16.04
N MET A 272 -9.25 11.18 16.70
CA MET A 272 -9.20 9.77 16.28
C MET A 272 -10.32 8.94 16.90
N ASN A 273 -10.90 8.04 16.10
CA ASN A 273 -11.74 6.93 16.53
C ASN A 273 -11.14 5.60 16.06
N VAL A 274 -11.29 4.53 16.84
CA VAL A 274 -10.79 3.20 16.46
C VAL A 274 -11.89 2.16 16.56
N TYR A 275 -11.99 1.34 15.52
CA TYR A 275 -12.98 0.29 15.35
C TYR A 275 -12.27 -1.06 15.23
N PRO A 276 -12.15 -1.84 16.32
CA PRO A 276 -11.57 -3.18 16.25
C PRO A 276 -12.47 -4.11 15.42
N LEU A 277 -11.89 -4.86 14.50
CA LEU A 277 -12.60 -5.80 13.65
C LEU A 277 -12.60 -7.21 14.26
N SER A 278 -13.53 -8.05 13.81
CA SER A 278 -13.46 -9.49 14.10
C SER A 278 -12.20 -10.11 13.49
N TYR A 279 -11.84 -11.31 13.97
CA TYR A 279 -10.70 -12.05 13.44
C TYR A 279 -10.84 -12.27 11.92
N ARG A 280 -9.85 -11.82 11.14
CA ARG A 280 -9.86 -11.90 9.67
C ARG A 280 -9.05 -13.07 9.11
N GLY A 281 -8.48 -13.94 9.95
CA GLY A 281 -7.74 -15.12 9.49
C GLY A 281 -6.47 -14.78 8.70
N ARG A 282 -5.94 -13.56 8.88
CA ARG A 282 -4.75 -13.10 8.15
C ARG A 282 -3.50 -13.68 8.78
N ASP A 283 -3.21 -14.96 8.52
CA ASP A 283 -2.06 -15.65 9.15
C ASP A 283 -0.75 -15.51 8.36
N GLY A 284 -0.84 -15.16 7.08
CA GLY A 284 0.31 -14.94 6.20
C GLY A 284 0.64 -13.47 6.00
N PHE A 285 1.67 -12.96 6.70
CA PHE A 285 2.16 -11.59 6.53
C PHE A 285 3.53 -11.54 5.86
N ASP A 286 3.77 -10.49 5.05
CA ASP A 286 5.14 -10.10 4.72
C ASP A 286 5.79 -9.47 5.97
N TRP A 287 6.36 -10.33 6.82
CA TRP A 287 7.13 -9.91 7.99
C TRP A 287 8.31 -9.01 7.64
N GLY A 288 8.85 -9.17 6.42
CA GLY A 288 9.85 -8.28 5.88
C GLY A 288 9.30 -6.88 5.67
N LEU A 289 8.05 -6.73 5.22
CA LEU A 289 7.36 -5.45 5.10
C LEU A 289 7.11 -4.83 6.47
N ALA A 290 6.50 -5.56 7.41
CA ALA A 290 6.27 -5.06 8.77
C ALA A 290 7.57 -4.57 9.43
N THR A 291 8.67 -5.32 9.28
CA THR A 291 9.99 -4.92 9.78
C THR A 291 10.52 -3.64 9.13
N ARG A 292 10.30 -3.45 7.83
CA ARG A 292 10.72 -2.23 7.12
C ARG A 292 9.89 -1.03 7.58
N LEU A 293 8.58 -1.19 7.66
CA LEU A 293 7.65 -0.15 8.06
C LEU A 293 7.92 0.30 9.50
N SER A 294 8.10 -0.64 10.43
CA SER A 294 8.55 -0.38 11.81
C SER A 294 9.81 0.49 11.88
N LYS A 295 10.82 0.23 11.04
CA LYS A 295 12.05 1.04 11.01
C LYS A 295 11.80 2.44 10.44
N ARG A 296 10.89 2.57 9.48
CA ARG A 296 10.56 3.84 8.83
C ARG A 296 9.78 4.74 9.78
N THR A 297 8.73 4.21 10.40
CA THR A 297 7.90 4.94 11.37
C THR A 297 8.55 5.09 12.73
N GLY A 298 9.56 4.25 13.07
CA GLY A 298 10.17 4.20 14.40
C GLY A 298 9.35 3.44 15.43
N VAL A 299 8.14 3.01 15.07
CA VAL A 299 7.26 2.21 15.92
C VAL A 299 7.84 0.80 16.05
N LYS A 300 8.01 0.33 17.28
CA LYS A 300 8.47 -1.05 17.56
C LYS A 300 7.31 -2.02 17.39
N PHE A 301 7.60 -3.26 16.98
CA PHE A 301 6.62 -4.34 16.92
C PHE A 301 7.23 -5.71 17.29
N THR A 302 8.32 -5.69 18.06
CA THR A 302 8.97 -6.90 18.59
C THR A 302 9.56 -6.64 19.98
N PRO A 303 9.57 -7.63 20.91
CA PRO A 303 8.97 -8.96 20.77
C PRO A 303 7.44 -8.90 20.77
N PHE A 304 6.80 -9.81 20.03
CA PHE A 304 5.34 -9.87 19.92
C PHE A 304 4.80 -11.26 20.23
N CYS A 305 3.51 -11.32 20.60
CA CYS A 305 2.74 -12.56 20.69
C CYS A 305 1.45 -12.37 19.88
N ARG A 306 1.50 -12.65 18.57
CA ARG A 306 0.41 -12.32 17.65
C ARG A 306 -0.96 -12.78 18.18
N PRO A 307 -1.99 -11.90 18.19
CA PRO A 307 -3.35 -12.30 18.55
C PRO A 307 -3.86 -13.45 17.67
N THR A 308 -4.46 -14.45 18.30
CA THR A 308 -5.24 -15.49 17.61
C THR A 308 -6.72 -15.15 17.68
N ALA A 309 -7.57 -15.92 16.98
CA ALA A 309 -9.02 -15.78 17.09
C ALA A 309 -9.53 -15.77 18.54
N GLN A 310 -8.90 -16.55 19.43
CA GLN A 310 -9.25 -16.64 20.86
C GLN A 310 -8.88 -15.39 21.65
N ALA A 311 -7.97 -14.55 21.15
CA ALA A 311 -7.53 -13.32 21.81
C ALA A 311 -8.34 -12.08 21.40
N ILE A 312 -9.03 -12.11 20.26
CA ILE A 312 -9.75 -10.95 19.70
C ILE A 312 -10.87 -10.47 20.64
N GLU A 313 -11.74 -11.37 21.07
CA GLU A 313 -12.85 -11.01 21.96
C GLU A 313 -12.36 -10.48 23.33
N PRO A 314 -11.37 -11.11 24.01
CA PRO A 314 -10.74 -10.53 25.19
C PRO A 314 -10.15 -9.13 24.95
N MET A 315 -9.48 -8.90 23.82
CA MET A 315 -8.92 -7.59 23.48
C MET A 315 -10.02 -6.54 23.32
N ALA A 316 -11.08 -6.86 22.57
CA ALA A 316 -12.22 -5.99 22.36
C ALA A 316 -12.98 -5.74 23.68
N GLN A 317 -13.09 -6.73 24.55
CA GLN A 317 -13.68 -6.60 25.88
C GLN A 317 -12.93 -5.56 26.73
N LEU A 318 -11.59 -5.58 26.76
CA LEU A 318 -10.81 -4.55 27.46
C LEU A 318 -11.06 -3.16 26.87
N PHE A 319 -11.05 -3.06 25.54
CA PHE A 319 -11.27 -1.81 24.82
C PHE A 319 -12.64 -1.20 25.13
N TYR A 320 -13.72 -1.96 24.98
CA TYR A 320 -15.07 -1.46 25.21
C TYR A 320 -15.41 -1.24 26.68
N SER A 321 -14.63 -1.82 27.61
CA SER A 321 -14.79 -1.54 29.05
C SER A 321 -14.15 -0.22 29.48
N CYS A 322 -13.41 0.47 28.59
CA CYS A 322 -12.89 1.81 28.85
C CYS A 322 -13.92 2.89 28.44
N PRO A 323 -13.97 4.04 29.14
CA PRO A 323 -14.75 5.21 28.73
C PRO A 323 -14.41 5.65 27.30
N GLU A 324 -15.37 6.23 26.57
CA GLU A 324 -15.18 6.56 25.15
C GLU A 324 -13.98 7.49 24.91
N GLU A 325 -13.79 8.48 25.80
CA GLU A 325 -12.67 9.44 25.77
C GLU A 325 -11.30 8.77 25.95
N GLU A 326 -11.23 7.61 26.60
CA GLU A 326 -9.99 6.87 26.87
C GLU A 326 -9.71 5.75 25.87
N ARG A 327 -10.66 5.45 24.96
CA ARG A 327 -10.61 4.28 24.07
C ARG A 327 -9.39 4.26 23.15
N ILE A 328 -8.95 5.41 22.65
CA ILE A 328 -7.76 5.49 21.78
C ILE A 328 -6.50 5.09 22.55
N GLU A 329 -6.33 5.64 23.74
CA GLU A 329 -5.20 5.30 24.61
C GLU A 329 -5.28 3.83 25.08
N ALA A 330 -6.48 3.34 25.39
CA ALA A 330 -6.70 1.94 25.74
C ALA A 330 -6.31 1.00 24.59
N MET A 331 -6.79 1.26 23.37
CA MET A 331 -6.45 0.44 22.20
C MET A 331 -4.95 0.50 21.89
N TYR A 332 -4.34 1.68 21.98
CA TYR A 332 -2.89 1.84 21.84
C TYR A 332 -2.13 0.95 22.84
N ARG A 333 -2.49 0.98 24.12
CA ARG A 333 -1.87 0.12 25.15
C ARG A 333 -2.13 -1.37 24.95
N ILE A 334 -3.33 -1.74 24.51
CA ILE A 334 -3.69 -3.14 24.19
C ILE A 334 -2.81 -3.66 23.05
N GLN A 335 -2.69 -2.90 21.97
CA GLN A 335 -1.86 -3.30 20.84
C GLN A 335 -0.37 -3.25 21.19
N GLU A 336 0.09 -2.26 21.95
CA GLU A 336 1.46 -2.19 22.44
C GLU A 336 1.81 -3.43 23.29
N ALA A 337 0.92 -3.84 24.19
CA ALA A 337 1.10 -5.02 25.04
C ALA A 337 1.33 -6.29 24.21
N VAL A 338 0.61 -6.44 23.12
CA VAL A 338 0.72 -7.63 22.28
C VAL A 338 1.90 -7.54 21.31
N TRP A 339 2.04 -6.43 20.61
CA TRP A 339 2.99 -6.26 19.52
C TRP A 339 4.38 -5.83 19.99
N THR A 340 4.55 -5.29 21.19
CA THR A 340 5.88 -4.86 21.67
C THR A 340 6.32 -5.52 22.98
N LYS A 341 5.36 -5.96 23.80
CA LYS A 341 5.63 -6.61 25.09
C LYS A 341 5.40 -8.12 25.07
N GLY A 342 4.94 -8.67 23.95
CA GLY A 342 4.75 -10.10 23.75
C GLY A 342 3.69 -10.73 24.66
N ARG A 343 2.68 -9.98 25.08
CA ARG A 343 1.59 -10.50 25.91
C ARG A 343 0.58 -11.25 25.07
N ASP A 344 0.20 -12.43 25.54
CA ASP A 344 -0.91 -13.22 25.02
C ASP A 344 -2.20 -12.87 25.77
N LEU A 345 -3.14 -12.19 25.13
CA LEU A 345 -4.39 -11.76 25.77
C LEU A 345 -5.48 -12.84 25.82
N SER A 346 -5.24 -14.02 25.24
CA SER A 346 -6.03 -15.23 25.56
C SER A 346 -5.61 -15.88 26.89
N TYR A 347 -4.42 -15.53 27.40
CA TYR A 347 -3.91 -16.04 28.68
C TYR A 347 -4.35 -15.16 29.86
N ALA A 348 -5.16 -15.73 30.76
CA ALA A 348 -5.82 -14.99 31.84
C ALA A 348 -4.89 -14.11 32.71
N PRO A 349 -3.67 -14.54 33.10
CA PRO A 349 -2.75 -13.66 33.84
C PRO A 349 -2.32 -12.41 33.07
N HIS A 350 -2.06 -12.50 31.77
CA HIS A 350 -1.73 -11.32 30.96
C HIS A 350 -2.94 -10.40 30.79
N PHE A 351 -4.12 -10.98 30.54
CA PHE A 351 -5.38 -10.24 30.45
C PHE A 351 -5.63 -9.44 31.73
N LYS A 352 -5.58 -10.10 32.90
CA LYS A 352 -5.82 -9.44 34.20
C LYS A 352 -4.79 -8.37 34.52
N ALA A 353 -3.52 -8.59 34.19
CA ALA A 353 -2.48 -7.58 34.36
C ALA A 353 -2.77 -6.35 33.50
N LEU A 354 -3.14 -6.53 32.23
CA LEU A 354 -3.49 -5.42 31.35
C LEU A 354 -4.78 -4.72 31.78
N GLN A 355 -5.80 -5.46 32.24
CA GLN A 355 -7.02 -4.90 32.81
C GLN A 355 -6.71 -3.93 33.96
N GLN A 356 -5.81 -4.32 34.86
CA GLN A 356 -5.36 -3.47 35.97
C GLN A 356 -4.57 -2.25 35.49
N GLU A 357 -3.70 -2.41 34.50
CA GLU A 357 -2.93 -1.30 33.90
C GLU A 357 -3.83 -0.28 33.18
N LEU A 358 -4.97 -0.73 32.64
CA LEU A 358 -6.00 0.12 32.04
C LEU A 358 -6.96 0.71 33.08
N GLY A 359 -6.82 0.37 34.36
CA GLY A 359 -7.70 0.89 35.42
C GLY A 359 -9.13 0.34 35.38
N ILE A 360 -9.40 -0.75 34.65
CA ILE A 360 -10.74 -1.29 34.46
C ILE A 360 -11.15 -2.09 35.71
N THR A 361 -12.06 -1.53 36.50
CA THR A 361 -12.60 -2.20 37.71
C THR A 361 -13.62 -3.28 37.36
N GLU A 362 -14.48 -3.00 36.38
CA GLU A 362 -15.54 -3.91 35.94
C GLU A 362 -15.51 -4.03 34.42
N LEU A 363 -15.66 -5.26 33.92
CA LEU A 363 -15.76 -5.50 32.48
C LEU A 363 -17.18 -5.22 32.02
N LEU A 364 -17.30 -4.59 30.86
CA LEU A 364 -18.59 -4.29 30.25
C LEU A 364 -19.34 -5.59 29.89
N TYR A 365 -20.54 -5.79 30.40
CA TYR A 365 -21.34 -7.00 30.13
C TYR A 365 -22.23 -6.87 28.88
N THR A 366 -21.72 -6.23 27.82
CA THR A 366 -22.41 -6.13 26.52
C THR A 366 -21.95 -7.23 25.59
N ASP A 367 -22.75 -7.50 24.55
CA ASP A 367 -22.36 -8.42 23.48
C ASP A 367 -21.22 -7.82 22.63
N ILE A 368 -19.98 -8.18 22.99
CA ILE A 368 -18.77 -7.75 22.28
C ILE A 368 -18.74 -8.31 20.86
N GLN A 369 -19.28 -9.51 20.63
CA GLN A 369 -19.31 -10.09 19.29
C GLN A 369 -20.23 -9.28 18.37
N ALA A 370 -21.40 -8.84 18.87
CA ALA A 370 -22.28 -7.95 18.12
C ALA A 370 -21.58 -6.62 17.77
N LYS A 371 -20.80 -6.05 18.69
CA LYS A 371 -20.00 -4.83 18.44
C LYS A 371 -18.94 -5.01 17.36
N LEU A 372 -18.23 -6.14 17.38
CA LEU A 372 -17.24 -6.45 16.35
C LEU A 372 -17.90 -6.66 14.98
N GLN A 373 -19.06 -7.34 14.92
CA GLN A 373 -19.84 -7.51 13.69
C GLN A 373 -20.37 -6.18 13.14
N GLU A 374 -20.80 -5.26 14.01
CA GLU A 374 -21.18 -3.89 13.63
C GLU A 374 -20.00 -3.16 12.98
N ASN A 375 -18.80 -3.22 13.58
CA ASN A 375 -17.60 -2.64 13.00
C ASN A 375 -17.22 -3.30 11.66
N ASP A 376 -17.38 -4.62 11.54
CA ASP A 376 -17.11 -5.34 10.31
C ASP A 376 -18.01 -4.85 9.17
N MET A 377 -19.30 -4.70 9.42
CA MET A 377 -20.27 -4.17 8.46
C MET A 377 -19.92 -2.73 8.05
N LEU A 378 -19.61 -1.87 9.02
CA LEU A 378 -19.20 -0.48 8.75
C LEU A 378 -17.93 -0.43 7.90
N CYS A 379 -16.95 -1.30 8.17
CA CYS A 379 -15.71 -1.38 7.40
C CYS A 379 -15.94 -1.92 5.98
N GLU A 380 -16.82 -2.91 5.81
CA GLU A 380 -17.15 -3.49 4.51
C GLU A 380 -17.83 -2.46 3.59
N MET A 381 -18.69 -1.59 4.15
CA MET A 381 -19.30 -0.48 3.42
C MET A 381 -18.28 0.55 2.88
N LYS A 382 -17.04 0.54 3.36
CA LYS A 382 -15.96 1.42 2.86
C LYS A 382 -15.32 0.90 1.57
N SER A 383 -15.65 -0.33 1.16
CA SER A 383 -15.22 -0.96 -0.10
C SER A 383 -13.71 -0.87 -0.36
N GLN A 384 -12.89 -1.13 0.67
CA GLN A 384 -11.43 -1.09 0.57
C GLN A 384 -10.82 -2.49 0.38
N PRO A 385 -9.74 -2.63 -0.41
CA PRO A 385 -9.18 -3.93 -0.79
C PRO A 385 -8.27 -4.54 0.27
N ASN A 386 -7.98 -3.84 1.37
CA ASN A 386 -7.12 -4.35 2.43
C ASN A 386 -7.28 -3.56 3.74
N PHE A 387 -6.81 -4.11 4.84
CA PHE A 387 -6.73 -3.44 6.13
C PHE A 387 -5.32 -2.90 6.40
N PRO A 388 -5.17 -1.97 7.37
CA PRO A 388 -6.23 -1.19 8.02
C PRO A 388 -6.92 -0.20 7.06
N VAL A 389 -8.19 0.12 7.34
CA VAL A 389 -8.97 1.12 6.60
C VAL A 389 -9.04 2.41 7.40
N ILE A 390 -8.88 3.53 6.71
CA ILE A 390 -8.87 4.89 7.25
C ILE A 390 -9.99 5.66 6.57
N GLU A 391 -10.83 6.31 7.36
CA GLU A 391 -11.76 7.34 6.89
C GLU A 391 -11.38 8.67 7.56
N LEU A 392 -11.02 9.66 6.74
CA LEU A 392 -10.69 11.01 7.17
C LEU A 392 -11.84 11.94 6.79
N ARG A 393 -12.32 12.71 7.76
CA ARG A 393 -13.33 13.76 7.57
C ARG A 393 -12.71 15.11 7.90
N ILE A 394 -12.83 16.06 6.98
CA ILE A 394 -12.35 17.42 7.14
C ILE A 394 -13.12 18.32 6.16
N ASP A 395 -13.53 19.51 6.62
CA ASP A 395 -14.21 20.53 5.79
C ASP A 395 -15.44 19.97 5.04
N ASP A 396 -16.30 19.21 5.73
CA ASP A 396 -17.46 18.51 5.18
C ASP A 396 -17.17 17.48 4.07
N GLN A 397 -15.89 17.16 3.82
CA GLN A 397 -15.45 16.16 2.86
C GLN A 397 -15.07 14.85 3.56
N ILE A 398 -15.31 13.72 2.88
CA ILE A 398 -14.99 12.37 3.38
C ILE A 398 -14.03 11.69 2.42
N PHE A 399 -12.91 11.21 2.96
CA PHE A 399 -11.89 10.50 2.20
C PHE A 399 -11.66 9.12 2.82
N VAL A 400 -11.70 8.08 1.99
CA VAL A 400 -11.51 6.69 2.43
C VAL A 400 -10.33 6.09 1.67
N PHE A 401 -9.39 5.54 2.43
CA PHE A 401 -8.19 4.89 1.90
C PHE A 401 -7.70 3.81 2.87
N ASN A 402 -6.71 3.02 2.47
CA ASN A 402 -6.23 1.91 3.28
C ASN A 402 -4.71 1.72 3.17
N SER A 403 -4.17 0.90 4.08
CA SER A 403 -2.74 0.56 4.16
C SER A 403 -1.80 1.70 4.58
N LEU A 404 -0.67 1.31 5.19
CA LEU A 404 0.39 2.26 5.54
C LEU A 404 1.04 2.90 4.30
N TYR A 405 0.91 2.30 3.11
CA TYR A 405 1.38 2.91 1.86
C TYR A 405 0.60 4.17 1.46
N ARG A 406 -0.52 4.45 2.12
CA ARG A 406 -1.37 5.61 1.86
C ARG A 406 -1.54 6.51 3.08
N VAL A 407 -0.85 6.25 4.20
CA VAL A 407 -0.97 7.11 5.40
C VAL A 407 -0.58 8.57 5.13
N TRP A 408 0.35 8.81 4.20
CA TRP A 408 0.74 10.14 3.74
C TRP A 408 -0.40 10.91 3.06
N MET A 409 -1.48 10.22 2.64
CA MET A 409 -2.65 10.88 2.08
C MET A 409 -3.32 11.82 3.08
N ILE A 410 -3.20 11.57 4.39
CA ILE A 410 -3.74 12.47 5.43
C ILE A 410 -3.22 13.90 5.19
N GLU A 411 -1.90 14.05 5.15
CA GLU A 411 -1.26 15.35 4.98
C GLU A 411 -1.47 15.93 3.58
N SER A 412 -1.58 15.09 2.55
CA SER A 412 -1.87 15.55 1.19
C SER A 412 -3.30 16.04 1.03
N ILE A 413 -4.25 15.42 1.72
CA ILE A 413 -5.65 15.87 1.79
C ILE A 413 -5.71 17.23 2.47
N PHE A 414 -5.04 17.40 3.62
CA PHE A 414 -4.96 18.69 4.30
C PHE A 414 -4.40 19.79 3.39
N SER A 415 -3.29 19.51 2.68
CA SER A 415 -2.71 20.47 1.74
C SER A 415 -3.68 20.85 0.62
N ASN A 416 -4.42 19.88 0.08
CA ASN A 416 -5.41 20.14 -0.98
C ASN A 416 -6.59 20.97 -0.46
N VAL A 417 -7.10 20.69 0.75
CA VAL A 417 -8.20 21.44 1.37
C VAL A 417 -7.80 22.91 1.58
N LEU A 418 -6.59 23.17 2.08
CA LEU A 418 -6.06 24.54 2.18
C LEU A 418 -5.97 25.22 0.81
N GLU A 419 -5.43 24.53 -0.19
CA GLU A 419 -5.35 25.09 -1.55
C GLU A 419 -6.73 25.45 -2.12
N GLU A 420 -7.75 24.61 -1.89
CA GLU A 420 -9.12 24.87 -2.33
C GLU A 420 -9.71 26.07 -1.62
N LYS A 421 -9.52 26.16 -0.30
CA LYS A 421 -9.97 27.28 0.53
C LYS A 421 -9.33 28.61 0.11
N TYR A 422 -8.01 28.63 -0.13
CA TYR A 422 -7.33 29.82 -0.63
C TYR A 422 -7.78 30.20 -2.05
N LYS A 423 -8.12 29.24 -2.91
CA LYS A 423 -8.69 29.53 -4.23
C LYS A 423 -10.09 30.15 -4.10
N SER A 424 -10.94 29.68 -3.19
CA SER A 424 -12.26 30.27 -2.96
C SER A 424 -12.18 31.66 -2.35
N ASP A 425 -11.26 31.90 -1.41
CA ASP A 425 -11.09 33.19 -0.75
C ASP A 425 -10.54 34.26 -1.68
N ASN A 426 -9.75 33.89 -2.68
CA ASN A 426 -9.27 34.81 -3.72
C ASN A 426 -10.30 35.12 -4.82
N LEU A 427 -11.40 34.35 -4.89
CA LEU A 427 -12.49 34.54 -5.85
C LEU A 427 -13.67 35.33 -5.27
N ASN A 428 -13.73 35.46 -3.95
CA ASN A 428 -14.68 36.29 -3.20
C ASN A 428 -14.06 37.65 -2.84
#